data_AF-A0A9W3ACJ8-F1
#
_entry.id   AF-A0A9W3ACJ8-F1
#
_cell.length_a   1.000
_cell.length_b   1.000
_cell.length_c   1.000
_cell.angle_alpha   90.00
_cell.angle_beta   90.00
_cell.angle_gamma   90.00
#
_symmetry.space_group_name_H-M   'P 1'
#
loop_
_entity.id
_entity.type
_entity.pdbx_description
1 polymer ?
#
loop_
_entity_poly.entity_id
_entity_poly.type
_entity_poly.pdbx_seq_one_letter_code
_entity_poly.pdbx_strand_id
1 'polypeptide(L)'
;MSLSVRLSEAFIEKHSAIFPESLIPDSWNLNKFDVYYQLDLKMCQLKSLDYAFAWENESSGANYLSSITETPSKVIKLDVSLNELTSLSHESLEPFKGLRCLDASLNQIKYFQGIEVLRHLHTLNLSHNCIKSVDGLLLSHSLGDLNLSNNQIEDISGLPSLINLRIFNISSNKLQSLDGVSSLPRLEEIYADNNILKSLTPLVTCFHVCVISAANNQIHSIDDVMRVVSSHKSLESLNLSGNPVERQHTYQSDILRAANKIWTLDNVSVKPMAAVLDDHMQHADNIISFQASARQMFESRLRVAKERMEENVNFLQRRIVAIQQEFSEFEKKNQADMEACLRYLATRGMDELSIIGREPIGASPRQGDYRSRRRKPKFDYSGIKETDEVLRNVFKELVRQKGQQMD
;
A
#
# COMPACT_ATOMS: atom_id res chain seq x y z
N MET A 1 -11.68 -10.03 -25.37
CA MET A 1 -10.21 -10.05 -25.28
C MET A 1 -9.79 -8.77 -24.58
N SER A 2 -9.39 -8.85 -23.31
CA SER A 2 -8.91 -7.70 -22.54
C SER A 2 -7.50 -7.38 -23.05
N LEU A 3 -7.32 -6.28 -23.78
CA LEU A 3 -5.99 -5.73 -24.06
C LEU A 3 -5.37 -5.35 -22.71
N SER A 4 -4.44 -6.19 -22.22
CA SER A 4 -3.56 -5.82 -21.12
C SER A 4 -2.74 -4.61 -21.59
N VAL A 5 -3.02 -3.43 -21.06
CA VAL A 5 -2.23 -2.22 -21.34
C VAL A 5 -0.83 -2.49 -20.80
N ARG A 6 0.14 -2.70 -21.70
CA ARG A 6 1.54 -2.88 -21.31
C ARG A 6 2.17 -1.53 -20.99
N LEU A 7 2.97 -1.49 -19.94
CA LEU A 7 3.66 -0.30 -19.46
C LEU A 7 4.75 0.10 -20.46
N SER A 8 4.65 1.31 -21.01
CA SER A 8 5.66 1.86 -21.91
C SER A 8 6.84 2.45 -21.13
N GLU A 9 7.98 2.59 -21.80
CA GLU A 9 9.18 3.20 -21.24
C GLU A 9 8.89 4.62 -20.72
N ALA A 10 8.25 5.46 -21.55
CA ALA A 10 7.87 6.81 -21.20
C ALA A 10 6.90 6.88 -19.99
N PHE A 11 6.07 5.86 -19.79
CA PHE A 11 5.20 5.78 -18.63
C PHE A 11 6.01 5.52 -17.35
N ILE A 12 6.94 4.56 -17.39
CA ILE A 12 7.81 4.25 -16.25
C ILE A 12 8.66 5.46 -15.85
N GLU A 13 9.29 6.10 -16.82
CA GLU A 13 10.12 7.29 -16.57
C GLU A 13 9.32 8.43 -15.95
N LYS A 14 8.10 8.69 -16.46
CA LYS A 14 7.22 9.73 -15.93
C LYS A 14 6.83 9.51 -14.46
N HIS A 15 6.75 8.25 -14.02
CA HIS A 15 6.35 7.87 -12.67
C HIS A 15 7.54 7.60 -11.74
N SER A 16 8.75 7.88 -12.23
CA SER A 16 9.97 7.72 -11.45
C SER A 16 10.42 9.03 -10.81
N ALA A 17 11.11 8.92 -9.68
CA ALA A 17 11.79 10.02 -9.05
C ALA A 17 13.05 9.55 -8.34
N ILE A 18 14.03 10.44 -8.18
CA ILE A 18 15.20 10.16 -7.34
C ILE A 18 14.72 10.01 -5.89
N PHE A 19 15.15 8.92 -5.25
CA PHE A 19 14.86 8.66 -3.85
C PHE A 19 15.76 9.55 -2.98
N PRO A 20 15.21 10.35 -2.05
CA PRO A 20 16.01 11.24 -1.23
C PRO A 20 16.99 10.48 -0.32
N GLU A 21 18.27 10.83 -0.37
CA GLU A 21 19.34 10.23 0.45
C GLU A 21 19.01 10.30 1.96
N SER A 22 18.42 11.41 2.40
CA SER A 22 18.03 11.63 3.81
C SER A 22 16.96 10.66 4.32
N LEU A 23 16.24 9.99 3.41
CA LEU A 23 15.21 9.01 3.74
C LEU A 23 15.70 7.57 3.64
N ILE A 24 16.97 7.33 3.28
CA ILE A 24 17.54 5.98 3.21
C ILE A 24 17.81 5.50 4.64
N PRO A 25 17.10 4.46 5.12
CA PRO A 25 17.37 3.88 6.44
C PRO A 25 18.75 3.22 6.47
N ASP A 26 19.47 3.35 7.57
CA ASP A 26 20.77 2.69 7.75
C ASP A 26 20.68 1.16 7.65
N SER A 27 19.50 0.60 7.97
CA SER A 27 19.23 -0.84 7.84
C SER A 27 19.32 -1.36 6.41
N TRP A 28 19.13 -0.52 5.39
CA TRP A 28 19.18 -0.94 3.99
C TRP A 28 20.60 -1.17 3.47
N ASN A 29 21.61 -0.73 4.21
CA ASN A 29 23.04 -0.87 3.92
C ASN A 29 23.38 -0.47 2.46
N LEU A 30 22.86 0.67 2.02
CA LEU A 30 23.11 1.26 0.70
C LEU A 30 24.23 2.29 0.74
N ASN A 31 24.90 2.50 -0.40
CA ASN A 31 25.90 3.55 -0.52
C ASN A 31 25.21 4.91 -0.62
N LYS A 32 25.31 5.73 0.43
CA LYS A 32 24.67 7.06 0.48
C LYS A 32 25.14 8.02 -0.63
N PHE A 33 26.31 7.77 -1.23
CA PHE A 33 26.85 8.58 -2.32
C PHE A 33 26.36 8.16 -3.72
N ASP A 34 25.54 7.11 -3.83
CA ASP A 34 24.95 6.67 -5.10
C ASP A 34 23.54 7.24 -5.30
N VAL A 35 23.07 7.28 -6.54
CA VAL A 35 21.72 7.72 -6.90
C VAL A 35 20.79 6.52 -6.92
N TYR A 36 19.70 6.58 -6.16
CA TYR A 36 18.65 5.58 -6.16
C TYR A 36 17.32 6.18 -6.59
N TYR A 37 16.40 5.34 -7.03
CA TYR A 37 15.11 5.75 -7.54
C TYR A 37 13.96 5.13 -6.75
N GLN A 38 12.83 5.84 -6.76
CA GLN A 38 11.53 5.29 -6.46
C GLN A 38 10.64 5.31 -7.70
N LEU A 39 9.81 4.29 -7.83
CA LEU A 39 8.82 4.17 -8.88
C LEU A 39 7.43 4.16 -8.24
N ASP A 40 6.64 5.19 -8.54
CA ASP A 40 5.29 5.39 -7.97
C ASP A 40 4.22 5.13 -9.03
N LEU A 41 3.71 3.91 -9.05
CA LEU A 41 2.62 3.44 -9.92
C LEU A 41 1.29 3.35 -9.17
N LYS A 42 1.14 4.14 -8.10
CA LYS A 42 -0.07 4.16 -7.29
C LYS A 42 -1.25 4.70 -8.07
N MET A 43 -2.42 4.05 -7.93
CA MET A 43 -3.68 4.50 -8.56
C MET A 43 -3.60 4.61 -10.09
N CYS A 44 -2.76 3.80 -10.74
CA CYS A 44 -2.59 3.78 -12.18
C CYS A 44 -3.57 2.83 -12.91
N GLN A 45 -4.53 2.22 -12.19
CA GLN A 45 -5.52 1.27 -12.73
C GLN A 45 -4.87 0.02 -13.36
N LEU A 46 -3.74 -0.41 -12.81
CA LEU A 46 -2.97 -1.53 -13.35
C LEU A 46 -3.63 -2.87 -13.04
N LYS A 47 -3.80 -3.72 -14.05
CA LYS A 47 -4.31 -5.10 -13.89
C LYS A 47 -3.19 -6.14 -13.83
N SER A 48 -2.05 -5.80 -14.41
CA SER A 48 -0.81 -6.57 -14.43
C SER A 48 0.39 -5.63 -14.53
N LEU A 49 1.57 -6.14 -14.16
CA LEU A 49 2.85 -5.46 -14.36
C LEU A 49 3.53 -6.08 -15.59
N ASP A 50 3.00 -5.75 -16.77
CA ASP A 50 3.54 -6.19 -18.05
C ASP A 50 4.27 -5.03 -18.73
N TYR A 51 5.56 -5.21 -19.03
CA TYR A 51 6.37 -4.18 -19.68
C TYR A 51 6.32 -4.35 -21.21
N ALA A 52 6.14 -3.24 -21.94
CA ALA A 52 6.13 -3.21 -23.40
C ALA A 52 7.53 -3.17 -24.02
N PHE A 53 8.56 -3.16 -23.18
CA PHE A 53 9.97 -3.02 -23.51
C PHE A 53 10.80 -4.03 -22.71
N ALA A 54 12.04 -4.26 -23.13
CA ALA A 54 13.00 -5.03 -22.37
C ALA A 54 13.85 -4.08 -21.52
N TRP A 55 14.09 -4.44 -20.27
CA TRP A 55 15.04 -3.73 -19.41
C TRP A 55 16.46 -3.97 -19.92
N GLU A 56 17.29 -2.95 -19.95
CA GLU A 56 18.66 -3.10 -20.47
C GLU A 56 19.52 -3.98 -19.53
N ASN A 57 20.36 -4.83 -20.13
CA ASN A 57 21.36 -5.58 -19.39
C ASN A 57 22.48 -4.60 -19.02
N GLU A 58 22.64 -4.31 -17.72
CA GLU A 58 23.65 -3.39 -17.16
C GLU A 58 25.06 -3.68 -17.71
N SER A 59 25.36 -3.07 -18.85
CA SER A 59 26.62 -3.23 -19.56
C SER A 59 27.50 -2.06 -19.17
N SER A 60 28.19 -2.21 -18.04
CA SER A 60 29.41 -1.50 -17.64
C SER A 60 29.63 -0.11 -18.27
N GLY A 61 29.37 0.96 -17.49
CA GLY A 61 30.16 2.19 -17.60
C GLY A 61 29.49 3.47 -18.08
N ALA A 62 28.17 3.62 -18.00
CA ALA A 62 27.54 4.93 -18.20
C ALA A 62 27.54 5.74 -16.89
N ASN A 63 28.65 6.43 -16.62
CA ASN A 63 28.60 7.64 -15.79
C ASN A 63 27.71 8.65 -16.55
N TYR A 64 26.88 9.40 -15.81
CA TYR A 64 25.93 10.43 -16.27
C TYR A 64 24.50 9.94 -16.54
N LEU A 65 23.62 10.10 -15.53
CA LEU A 65 22.16 10.23 -15.64
C LEU A 65 21.48 9.21 -16.58
N SER A 66 21.71 7.93 -16.32
CA SER A 66 20.99 6.84 -17.00
C SER A 66 19.52 6.83 -16.56
N SER A 67 18.64 6.58 -17.52
CA SER A 67 17.21 6.38 -17.31
C SER A 67 16.97 5.25 -16.30
N ILE A 68 15.82 5.21 -15.61
CA ILE A 68 15.48 4.05 -14.75
C ILE A 68 15.33 2.79 -15.59
N THR A 69 14.89 2.93 -16.85
CA THR A 69 14.76 1.84 -17.82
C THR A 69 16.11 1.20 -18.19
N GLU A 70 17.21 1.95 -18.04
CA GLU A 70 18.59 1.50 -18.23
C GLU A 70 19.20 0.92 -16.94
N THR A 71 18.69 1.32 -15.76
CA THR A 71 19.24 0.93 -14.45
C THR A 71 18.16 0.51 -13.42
N PRO A 72 17.33 -0.51 -13.73
CA PRO A 72 16.23 -0.90 -12.85
C PRO A 72 16.68 -1.42 -11.48
N SER A 73 17.93 -1.90 -11.35
CA SER A 73 18.49 -2.32 -10.07
C SER A 73 18.65 -1.17 -9.07
N LYS A 74 18.72 0.08 -9.55
CA LYS A 74 18.79 1.27 -8.70
C LYS A 74 17.42 1.70 -8.16
N VAL A 75 16.33 1.08 -8.59
CA VAL A 75 15.01 1.27 -7.99
C VAL A 75 14.97 0.55 -6.66
N ILE A 76 14.87 1.30 -5.58
CA ILE A 76 14.87 0.77 -4.20
C ILE A 76 13.48 0.81 -3.56
N LYS A 77 12.55 1.58 -4.12
CA LYS A 77 11.17 1.65 -3.67
C LYS A 77 10.20 1.55 -4.86
N LEU A 78 9.21 0.69 -4.74
CA LEU A 78 8.15 0.49 -5.72
C LEU A 78 6.80 0.57 -5.01
N ASP A 79 5.97 1.51 -5.42
CA ASP A 79 4.58 1.62 -4.99
C ASP A 79 3.67 1.23 -6.15
N VAL A 80 2.97 0.11 -6.01
CA VAL A 80 1.92 -0.36 -6.93
C VAL A 80 0.59 -0.47 -6.20
N SER A 81 0.43 0.27 -5.09
CA SER A 81 -0.78 0.25 -4.27
C SER A 81 -1.98 0.85 -5.00
N LEU A 82 -3.20 0.51 -4.54
CA LEU A 82 -4.46 1.03 -5.10
C LEU A 82 -4.60 0.75 -6.61
N ASN A 83 -4.34 -0.48 -7.02
CA ASN A 83 -4.50 -0.95 -8.40
C ASN A 83 -5.45 -2.17 -8.44
N GLU A 84 -5.50 -2.86 -9.58
CA GLU A 84 -6.32 -4.05 -9.82
C GLU A 84 -5.45 -5.30 -10.05
N LEU A 85 -4.23 -5.33 -9.51
CA LEU A 85 -3.31 -6.44 -9.68
C LEU A 85 -3.89 -7.71 -9.04
N THR A 86 -3.85 -8.82 -9.79
CA THR A 86 -4.35 -10.13 -9.30
C THR A 86 -3.24 -11.07 -8.88
N SER A 87 -1.99 -10.79 -9.28
CA SER A 87 -0.81 -11.56 -8.93
C SER A 87 0.46 -10.72 -9.06
N LEU A 88 1.50 -11.09 -8.33
CA LEU A 88 2.88 -10.62 -8.56
C LEU A 88 3.71 -11.79 -9.07
N SER A 89 4.11 -11.76 -10.34
CA SER A 89 4.89 -12.83 -10.97
C SER A 89 6.39 -12.53 -10.94
N HIS A 90 7.19 -13.57 -11.18
CA HIS A 90 8.64 -13.46 -11.28
C HIS A 90 9.04 -12.46 -12.37
N GLU A 91 8.45 -12.56 -13.56
CA GLU A 91 8.76 -11.73 -14.72
C GLU A 91 8.49 -10.25 -14.45
N SER A 92 7.42 -9.94 -13.69
CA SER A 92 7.08 -8.56 -13.33
C SER A 92 8.07 -7.91 -12.37
N LEU A 93 8.72 -8.68 -11.49
CA LEU A 93 9.57 -8.16 -10.42
C LEU A 93 11.06 -8.40 -10.65
N GLU A 94 11.43 -9.29 -11.57
CA GLU A 94 12.82 -9.60 -11.91
C GLU A 94 13.70 -8.37 -12.18
N PRO A 95 13.23 -7.29 -12.83
CA PRO A 95 14.06 -6.11 -13.09
C PRO A 95 14.54 -5.42 -11.81
N PHE A 96 13.73 -5.43 -10.74
CA PHE A 96 13.96 -4.63 -9.54
C PHE A 96 14.74 -5.40 -8.46
N LYS A 97 15.86 -6.04 -8.82
CA LYS A 97 16.65 -6.86 -7.87
C LYS A 97 17.20 -6.07 -6.68
N GLY A 98 17.35 -4.75 -6.83
CA GLY A 98 17.78 -3.85 -5.76
C GLY A 98 16.66 -3.34 -4.84
N LEU A 99 15.42 -3.78 -5.02
CA LEU A 99 14.29 -3.27 -4.27
C LEU A 99 14.44 -3.52 -2.76
N ARG A 100 14.17 -2.48 -1.96
CA ARG A 100 14.17 -2.50 -0.49
C ARG A 100 12.76 -2.36 0.09
N CYS A 101 11.87 -1.67 -0.62
CA CYS A 101 10.50 -1.39 -0.18
C CYS A 101 9.53 -1.66 -1.33
N LEU A 102 8.54 -2.53 -1.10
CA LEU A 102 7.44 -2.79 -2.01
C LEU A 102 6.11 -2.55 -1.30
N ASP A 103 5.33 -1.60 -1.83
CA ASP A 103 3.92 -1.45 -1.47
C ASP A 103 3.04 -1.95 -2.60
N ALA A 104 2.35 -3.06 -2.37
CA ALA A 104 1.35 -3.64 -3.27
C ALA A 104 0.00 -3.80 -2.55
N SER A 105 -0.27 -2.94 -1.57
CA SER A 105 -1.52 -2.93 -0.83
C SER A 105 -2.72 -2.48 -1.68
N LEU A 106 -3.93 -2.77 -1.21
CA LEU A 106 -5.18 -2.31 -1.84
C LEU A 106 -5.26 -2.74 -3.32
N ASN A 107 -5.06 -4.03 -3.55
CA ASN A 107 -5.12 -4.68 -4.85
C ASN A 107 -6.05 -5.92 -4.76
N GLN A 108 -6.02 -6.81 -5.76
CA GLN A 108 -6.77 -8.06 -5.78
C GLN A 108 -5.83 -9.28 -5.80
N ILE A 109 -4.62 -9.14 -5.24
CA ILE A 109 -3.56 -10.13 -5.33
C ILE A 109 -3.98 -11.41 -4.61
N LYS A 110 -3.89 -12.53 -5.32
CA LYS A 110 -4.14 -13.87 -4.76
C LYS A 110 -2.84 -14.65 -4.56
N TYR A 111 -1.84 -14.37 -5.40
CA TYR A 111 -0.57 -15.10 -5.45
C TYR A 111 0.59 -14.13 -5.71
N PHE A 112 1.73 -14.35 -5.07
CA PHE A 112 2.88 -13.42 -5.13
C PHE A 112 4.23 -14.14 -5.31
N GLN A 113 4.29 -15.21 -6.11
CA GLN A 113 5.51 -15.99 -6.34
C GLN A 113 6.68 -15.19 -6.96
N GLY A 114 6.47 -13.93 -7.37
CA GLY A 114 7.56 -13.06 -7.81
C GLY A 114 8.45 -12.50 -6.70
N ILE A 115 8.03 -12.52 -5.42
CA ILE A 115 8.78 -11.88 -4.33
C ILE A 115 10.14 -12.55 -4.08
N GLU A 116 10.30 -13.81 -4.47
CA GLU A 116 11.52 -14.60 -4.28
C GLU A 116 12.76 -14.00 -4.98
N VAL A 117 12.57 -13.19 -6.01
CA VAL A 117 13.66 -12.50 -6.72
C VAL A 117 14.22 -11.30 -5.93
N LEU A 118 13.42 -10.75 -5.01
CA LEU A 118 13.71 -9.52 -4.27
C LEU A 118 14.52 -9.82 -3.00
N ARG A 119 15.76 -10.31 -3.18
CA ARG A 119 16.63 -10.78 -2.09
C ARG A 119 17.07 -9.73 -1.07
N HIS A 120 16.82 -8.46 -1.37
CA HIS A 120 17.15 -7.34 -0.50
C HIS A 120 15.90 -6.61 0.02
N LEU A 121 14.71 -7.18 -0.15
CA LEU A 121 13.47 -6.57 0.32
C LEU A 121 13.45 -6.50 1.85
N HIS A 122 13.27 -5.30 2.40
CA HIS A 122 13.18 -5.05 3.84
C HIS A 122 11.75 -4.80 4.28
N THR A 123 10.96 -4.12 3.46
CA THR A 123 9.56 -3.79 3.76
C THR A 123 8.66 -4.31 2.64
N LEU A 124 7.67 -5.11 3.01
CA LEU A 124 6.66 -5.64 2.10
C LEU A 124 5.26 -5.36 2.65
N ASN A 125 4.50 -4.52 1.95
CA ASN A 125 3.11 -4.27 2.24
C ASN A 125 2.22 -4.94 1.18
N LEU A 126 1.49 -5.97 1.61
CA LEU A 126 0.50 -6.71 0.82
C LEU A 126 -0.89 -6.63 1.46
N SER A 127 -1.13 -5.62 2.30
CA SER A 127 -2.41 -5.46 2.99
C SER A 127 -3.58 -5.19 2.04
N HIS A 128 -4.80 -5.52 2.46
CA HIS A 128 -6.01 -5.31 1.65
C HIS A 128 -5.93 -5.98 0.26
N ASN A 129 -5.71 -7.29 0.26
CA ASN A 129 -5.65 -8.12 -0.94
C ASN A 129 -6.54 -9.38 -0.77
N CYS A 130 -6.40 -10.36 -1.67
CA CYS A 130 -7.14 -11.63 -1.64
C CYS A 130 -6.22 -12.84 -1.36
N ILE A 131 -5.13 -12.64 -0.62
CA ILE A 131 -4.12 -13.66 -0.37
C ILE A 131 -4.66 -14.71 0.60
N LYS A 132 -4.40 -15.99 0.30
CA LYS A 132 -4.83 -17.13 1.15
C LYS A 132 -3.67 -17.92 1.77
N SER A 133 -2.49 -17.84 1.16
CA SER A 133 -1.29 -18.56 1.59
C SER A 133 -0.10 -17.60 1.62
N VAL A 134 0.87 -17.90 2.48
CA VAL A 134 2.15 -17.18 2.59
C VAL A 134 3.24 -17.72 1.64
N ASP A 135 2.86 -18.62 0.72
CA ASP A 135 3.76 -19.17 -0.30
C ASP A 135 4.37 -18.05 -1.17
N GLY A 136 5.70 -18.07 -1.33
CA GLY A 136 6.47 -17.06 -2.07
C GLY A 136 7.39 -16.21 -1.19
N LEU A 137 7.38 -16.40 0.14
CA LEU A 137 8.32 -15.75 1.07
C LEU A 137 9.62 -16.54 1.31
N LEU A 138 9.79 -17.71 0.69
CA LEU A 138 10.86 -18.68 0.99
C LEU A 138 12.26 -18.06 0.99
N LEU A 139 12.52 -17.13 0.09
CA LEU A 139 13.84 -16.51 -0.08
C LEU A 139 13.96 -15.10 0.56
N SER A 140 12.93 -14.61 1.25
CA SER A 140 12.83 -13.24 1.77
C SER A 140 13.56 -13.02 3.11
N HIS A 141 14.78 -13.52 3.24
CA HIS A 141 15.55 -13.49 4.49
C HIS A 141 15.90 -12.08 4.99
N SER A 142 15.91 -11.07 4.11
CA SER A 142 16.18 -9.66 4.45
C SER A 142 14.98 -8.93 5.03
N LEU A 143 13.79 -9.54 4.99
CA LEU A 143 12.54 -8.87 5.35
C LEU A 143 12.54 -8.51 6.84
N GLY A 144 12.32 -7.24 7.14
CA GLY A 144 12.23 -6.68 8.48
C GLY A 144 10.82 -6.27 8.87
N ASP A 145 10.00 -5.86 7.91
CA ASP A 145 8.62 -5.44 8.08
C ASP A 145 7.73 -6.13 7.02
N LEU A 146 6.72 -6.86 7.50
CA LEU A 146 5.74 -7.56 6.68
C LEU A 146 4.33 -7.18 7.12
N ASN A 147 3.55 -6.64 6.19
CA ASN A 147 2.13 -6.39 6.38
C ASN A 147 1.28 -7.22 5.42
N LEU A 148 0.55 -8.19 5.97
CA LEU A 148 -0.40 -9.06 5.30
C LEU A 148 -1.83 -8.86 5.84
N SER A 149 -2.10 -7.73 6.51
CA SER A 149 -3.41 -7.48 7.09
C SER A 149 -4.52 -7.38 6.06
N ASN A 150 -5.77 -7.66 6.45
CA ASN A 150 -6.95 -7.59 5.58
C ASN A 150 -6.78 -8.48 4.32
N ASN A 151 -6.49 -9.76 4.56
CA ASN A 151 -6.41 -10.80 3.55
C ASN A 151 -7.33 -11.97 3.94
N GLN A 152 -7.14 -13.14 3.34
CA GLN A 152 -7.92 -14.35 3.59
C GLN A 152 -7.02 -15.52 4.05
N ILE A 153 -5.95 -15.21 4.77
CA ILE A 153 -4.95 -16.20 5.21
C ILE A 153 -5.52 -17.00 6.39
N GLU A 154 -5.46 -18.33 6.27
CA GLU A 154 -5.96 -19.27 7.28
C GLU A 154 -4.83 -20.00 8.02
N ASP A 155 -3.64 -20.07 7.41
CA ASP A 155 -2.47 -20.75 7.95
C ASP A 155 -1.17 -20.00 7.60
N ILE A 156 -0.25 -19.93 8.56
CA ILE A 156 1.10 -19.36 8.43
C ILE A 156 2.20 -20.36 8.82
N SER A 157 1.86 -21.64 9.01
CA SER A 157 2.81 -22.71 9.35
C SER A 157 3.90 -22.90 8.27
N GLY A 158 3.60 -22.52 7.03
CA GLY A 158 4.53 -22.50 5.91
C GLY A 158 5.50 -21.30 5.87
N LEU A 159 5.48 -20.40 6.87
CA LEU A 159 6.44 -19.30 6.93
C LEU A 159 7.87 -19.85 7.03
N PRO A 160 8.79 -19.46 6.12
CA PRO A 160 10.19 -19.81 6.25
C PRO A 160 10.80 -19.10 7.47
N SER A 161 12.03 -19.44 7.82
CA SER A 161 12.74 -18.70 8.86
C SER A 161 13.12 -17.30 8.37
N LEU A 162 12.23 -16.34 8.63
CA LEU A 162 12.47 -14.92 8.36
C LEU A 162 13.29 -14.33 9.51
N ILE A 163 14.59 -14.65 9.51
CA ILE A 163 15.53 -14.37 10.61
C ILE A 163 15.68 -12.88 10.97
N ASN A 164 15.28 -11.97 10.08
CA ASN A 164 15.38 -10.52 10.28
C ASN A 164 14.03 -9.85 10.52
N LEU A 165 12.92 -10.58 10.48
CA LEU A 165 11.59 -9.99 10.61
C LEU A 165 11.40 -9.48 12.03
N ARG A 166 11.09 -8.18 12.14
CA ARG A 166 10.88 -7.45 13.40
C ARG A 166 9.42 -7.08 13.59
N ILE A 167 8.77 -6.63 12.51
CA ILE A 167 7.38 -6.19 12.55
C ILE A 167 6.57 -7.11 11.64
N PHE A 168 5.53 -7.74 12.20
CA PHE A 168 4.62 -8.59 11.45
C PHE A 168 3.16 -8.22 11.73
N ASN A 169 2.47 -7.71 10.72
CA ASN A 169 1.05 -7.45 10.78
C ASN A 169 0.26 -8.47 9.94
N ILE A 170 -0.55 -9.27 10.62
CA ILE A 170 -1.44 -10.30 10.08
C ILE A 170 -2.89 -10.10 10.53
N SER A 171 -3.23 -8.90 11.01
CA SER A 171 -4.59 -8.56 11.47
C SER A 171 -5.65 -8.70 10.37
N SER A 172 -6.90 -8.93 10.74
CA SER A 172 -8.03 -9.09 9.81
C SER A 172 -7.80 -10.19 8.78
N ASN A 173 -7.46 -11.38 9.26
CA ASN A 173 -7.34 -12.62 8.47
C ASN A 173 -8.28 -13.68 9.10
N LYS A 174 -8.03 -14.96 8.81
CA LYS A 174 -8.85 -16.09 9.29
C LYS A 174 -8.03 -17.10 10.10
N LEU A 175 -6.95 -16.65 10.73
CA LEU A 175 -6.04 -17.52 11.48
C LEU A 175 -6.72 -18.11 12.70
N GLN A 176 -6.54 -19.42 12.91
CA GLN A 176 -6.99 -20.12 14.11
C GLN A 176 -5.84 -20.34 15.12
N SER A 177 -4.60 -20.37 14.65
CA SER A 177 -3.39 -20.42 15.47
C SER A 177 -2.30 -19.51 14.88
N LEU A 178 -1.26 -19.26 15.68
CA LEU A 178 -0.03 -18.58 15.26
C LEU A 178 1.10 -19.60 15.03
N ASP A 179 0.76 -20.85 14.72
CA ASP A 179 1.76 -21.88 14.43
C ASP A 179 2.58 -21.46 13.20
N GLY A 180 3.90 -21.51 13.33
CA GLY A 180 4.84 -20.94 12.35
C GLY A 180 5.55 -19.68 12.84
N VAL A 181 4.96 -18.89 13.76
CA VAL A 181 5.62 -17.69 14.30
C VAL A 181 6.91 -18.01 15.09
N SER A 182 7.04 -19.22 15.61
CA SER A 182 8.27 -19.69 16.26
C SER A 182 9.50 -19.68 15.34
N SER A 183 9.33 -19.59 14.02
CA SER A 183 10.43 -19.45 13.04
C SER A 183 10.98 -18.02 12.90
N LEU A 184 10.43 -17.07 13.67
CA LEU A 184 10.73 -15.62 13.64
C LEU A 184 11.52 -15.19 14.89
N PRO A 185 12.84 -15.46 14.98
CA PRO A 185 13.62 -15.30 16.21
C PRO A 185 13.85 -13.84 16.64
N ARG A 186 13.69 -12.89 15.71
CA ARG A 186 13.91 -11.45 15.93
C ARG A 186 12.61 -10.62 15.94
N LEU A 187 11.46 -11.28 16.02
CA LEU A 187 10.18 -10.59 16.05
C LEU A 187 10.09 -9.69 17.30
N GLU A 188 9.79 -8.42 17.07
CA GLU A 188 9.66 -7.36 18.08
C GLU A 188 8.18 -6.97 18.23
N GLU A 189 7.46 -6.84 17.11
CA GLU A 189 6.05 -6.44 17.09
C GLU A 189 5.21 -7.40 16.27
N ILE A 190 4.09 -7.85 16.86
CA ILE A 190 3.08 -8.65 16.16
C ILE A 190 1.69 -8.05 16.33
N TYR A 191 1.00 -7.90 15.20
CA TYR A 191 -0.40 -7.47 15.13
C TYR A 191 -1.21 -8.60 14.47
N ALA A 192 -2.13 -9.18 15.22
CA ALA A 192 -2.97 -10.31 14.81
C ALA A 192 -4.44 -10.10 15.23
N ASP A 193 -4.87 -8.84 15.28
CA ASP A 193 -6.23 -8.45 15.64
C ASP A 193 -7.25 -9.02 14.64
N ASN A 194 -8.50 -9.18 15.05
CA ASN A 194 -9.61 -9.61 14.18
C ASN A 194 -9.28 -10.92 13.42
N ASN A 195 -8.82 -11.93 14.16
CA ASN A 195 -8.64 -13.29 13.68
C ASN A 195 -9.53 -14.25 14.51
N ILE A 196 -9.26 -15.54 14.47
CA ILE A 196 -10.01 -16.59 15.18
C ILE A 196 -9.08 -17.32 16.17
N LEU A 197 -8.05 -16.63 16.68
CA LEU A 197 -7.02 -17.22 17.53
C LEU A 197 -7.59 -17.67 18.86
N LYS A 198 -7.24 -18.88 19.29
CA LYS A 198 -7.66 -19.43 20.59
C LYS A 198 -6.61 -19.31 21.68
N SER A 199 -5.34 -19.15 21.29
CA SER A 199 -4.19 -19.13 22.19
C SER A 199 -3.05 -18.31 21.58
N LEU A 200 -2.18 -17.77 22.44
CA LEU A 200 -0.95 -17.06 22.06
C LEU A 200 0.31 -17.89 22.32
N THR A 201 0.15 -19.14 22.75
CA THR A 201 1.27 -20.04 23.12
C THR A 201 2.38 -20.17 22.05
N PRO A 202 2.13 -20.11 20.73
CA PRO A 202 3.21 -20.11 19.74
C PRO A 202 4.21 -18.95 19.88
N LEU A 203 3.82 -17.86 20.54
CA LEU A 203 4.69 -16.70 20.77
C LEU A 203 5.74 -16.94 21.87
N VAL A 204 5.62 -17.98 22.71
CA VAL A 204 6.51 -18.20 23.87
C VAL A 204 8.00 -18.23 23.49
N THR A 205 8.33 -18.64 22.26
CA THR A 205 9.72 -18.72 21.77
C THR A 205 10.27 -17.40 21.21
N CYS A 206 9.42 -16.39 21.02
CA CYS A 206 9.80 -15.12 20.38
C CYS A 206 10.29 -14.10 21.41
N PHE A 207 11.42 -14.39 22.07
CA PHE A 207 11.88 -13.67 23.26
C PHE A 207 12.11 -12.15 23.12
N HIS A 208 12.18 -11.63 21.89
CA HIS A 208 12.39 -10.20 21.60
C HIS A 208 11.09 -9.40 21.48
N VAL A 209 9.93 -10.05 21.52
CA VAL A 209 8.65 -9.37 21.34
C VAL A 209 8.41 -8.34 22.46
N CYS A 210 8.12 -7.11 22.07
CA CYS A 210 7.75 -5.99 22.93
C CYS A 210 6.31 -5.52 22.71
N VAL A 211 5.72 -5.76 21.53
CA VAL A 211 4.33 -5.39 21.21
C VAL A 211 3.56 -6.61 20.73
N ILE A 212 2.44 -6.90 21.40
CA ILE A 212 1.48 -7.94 20.99
C ILE A 212 0.09 -7.30 20.91
N SER A 213 -0.49 -7.26 19.71
CA SER A 213 -1.91 -6.94 19.52
C SER A 213 -2.63 -8.16 18.96
N ALA A 214 -3.62 -8.66 19.69
CA ALA A 214 -4.48 -9.77 19.29
C ALA A 214 -5.93 -9.51 19.71
N ALA A 215 -6.39 -8.27 19.57
CA ALA A 215 -7.76 -7.87 19.88
C ALA A 215 -8.78 -8.60 19.00
N ASN A 216 -10.01 -8.74 19.48
CA ASN A 216 -11.14 -9.37 18.77
C ASN A 216 -10.78 -10.76 18.24
N ASN A 217 -10.31 -11.63 19.12
CA ASN A 217 -10.02 -13.05 18.86
C ASN A 217 -10.86 -13.95 19.80
N GLN A 218 -10.52 -15.25 19.90
CA GLN A 218 -11.19 -16.24 20.75
C GLN A 218 -10.29 -16.72 21.92
N ILE A 219 -9.37 -15.87 22.38
CA ILE A 219 -8.43 -16.19 23.46
C ILE A 219 -9.18 -16.22 24.80
N HIS A 220 -9.16 -17.37 25.47
CA HIS A 220 -9.96 -17.60 26.67
C HIS A 220 -9.15 -18.10 27.88
N SER A 221 -7.96 -18.67 27.66
CA SER A 221 -7.10 -19.19 28.73
C SER A 221 -6.19 -18.09 29.28
N ILE A 222 -6.40 -17.68 30.53
CA ILE A 222 -5.48 -16.77 31.23
C ILE A 222 -4.13 -17.44 31.47
N ASP A 223 -4.08 -18.74 31.74
CA ASP A 223 -2.83 -19.46 31.96
C ASP A 223 -1.93 -19.44 30.71
N ASP A 224 -2.53 -19.53 29.51
CA ASP A 224 -1.82 -19.39 28.24
C ASP A 224 -1.22 -17.98 28.09
N VAL A 225 -2.02 -16.96 28.38
CA VAL A 225 -1.58 -15.56 28.35
C VAL A 225 -0.44 -15.36 29.35
N MET A 226 -0.58 -15.86 30.58
CA MET A 226 0.43 -15.72 31.63
C MET A 226 1.74 -16.42 31.28
N ARG A 227 1.70 -17.57 30.58
CA ARG A 227 2.91 -18.22 30.05
C ARG A 227 3.64 -17.32 29.05
N VAL A 228 2.90 -16.69 28.13
CA VAL A 228 3.46 -15.76 27.14
C VAL A 228 4.02 -14.53 27.85
N VAL A 229 3.22 -13.85 28.67
CA VAL A 229 3.62 -12.64 29.39
C VAL A 229 4.87 -12.87 30.27
N SER A 230 4.93 -14.00 30.98
CA SER A 230 6.08 -14.34 31.84
C SER A 230 7.37 -14.61 31.05
N SER A 231 7.25 -15.02 29.78
CA SER A 231 8.39 -15.32 28.91
C SER A 231 8.99 -14.05 28.28
N HIS A 232 8.19 -13.01 28.07
CA HIS A 232 8.58 -11.78 27.37
C HIS A 232 8.94 -10.65 28.34
N LYS A 233 10.21 -10.59 28.75
CA LYS A 233 10.72 -9.58 29.69
C LYS A 233 10.77 -8.15 29.11
N SER A 234 10.64 -8.02 27.79
CA SER A 234 10.60 -6.76 27.04
C SER A 234 9.19 -6.31 26.67
N LEU A 235 8.14 -7.00 27.13
CA LEU A 235 6.77 -6.66 26.75
C LEU A 235 6.37 -5.27 27.27
N GLU A 236 6.11 -4.36 26.33
CA GLU A 236 5.74 -2.96 26.54
C GLU A 236 4.25 -2.71 26.23
N SER A 237 3.70 -3.43 25.24
CA SER A 237 2.30 -3.28 24.85
C SER A 237 1.63 -4.64 24.65
N LEU A 238 0.49 -4.84 25.30
CA LEU A 238 -0.36 -6.01 25.12
C LEU A 238 -1.80 -5.55 24.88
N ASN A 239 -2.41 -5.98 23.80
CA ASN A 239 -3.82 -5.69 23.50
C ASN A 239 -4.56 -7.00 23.21
N LEU A 240 -5.43 -7.41 24.13
CA LEU A 240 -6.33 -8.56 24.06
C LEU A 240 -7.80 -8.12 24.19
N SER A 241 -8.11 -6.83 24.02
CA SER A 241 -9.48 -6.32 24.03
C SER A 241 -10.38 -7.12 23.08
N GLY A 242 -11.64 -7.37 23.48
CA GLY A 242 -12.59 -8.14 22.69
C GLY A 242 -12.37 -9.65 22.71
N ASN A 243 -11.47 -10.17 23.57
CA ASN A 243 -11.31 -11.61 23.79
C ASN A 243 -12.09 -12.10 25.03
N PRO A 244 -12.52 -13.37 25.08
CA PRO A 244 -13.14 -13.95 26.28
C PRO A 244 -12.31 -13.80 27.57
N VAL A 245 -10.98 -13.83 27.48
CA VAL A 245 -10.06 -13.69 28.63
C VAL A 245 -10.21 -12.35 29.34
N GLU A 246 -10.57 -11.28 28.62
CA GLU A 246 -10.75 -9.93 29.18
C GLU A 246 -11.83 -9.88 30.27
N ARG A 247 -12.83 -10.78 30.21
CA ARG A 247 -13.95 -10.83 31.17
C ARG A 247 -13.56 -11.48 32.50
N GLN A 248 -12.37 -12.05 32.62
CA GLN A 248 -11.94 -12.71 33.84
C GLN A 248 -11.50 -11.67 34.87
N HIS A 249 -12.00 -11.80 36.10
CA HIS A 249 -11.79 -10.79 37.15
C HIS A 249 -10.31 -10.53 37.50
N THR A 250 -9.43 -11.51 37.31
CA THR A 250 -8.02 -11.38 37.67
C THR A 250 -7.12 -10.97 36.50
N TYR A 251 -7.65 -10.93 35.28
CA TYR A 251 -6.90 -10.73 34.04
C TYR A 251 -5.95 -9.51 34.10
N GLN A 252 -6.49 -8.33 34.40
CA GLN A 252 -5.69 -7.10 34.46
C GLN A 252 -4.66 -7.14 35.60
N SER A 253 -5.07 -7.57 36.81
CA SER A 253 -4.17 -7.59 37.97
C SER A 253 -3.04 -8.62 37.81
N ASP A 254 -3.32 -9.76 37.19
CA ASP A 254 -2.33 -10.81 36.95
C ASP A 254 -1.31 -10.36 35.90
N ILE A 255 -1.76 -9.76 34.79
CA ILE A 255 -0.86 -9.25 33.74
C ILE A 255 0.04 -8.14 34.28
N LEU A 256 -0.54 -7.16 34.99
CA LEU A 256 0.24 -6.04 35.55
C LEU A 256 1.25 -6.50 36.60
N ARG A 257 0.95 -7.59 37.33
CA ARG A 257 1.87 -8.20 38.29
C ARG A 257 3.00 -8.98 37.61
N ALA A 258 2.73 -9.64 36.48
CA ALA A 258 3.71 -10.44 35.77
C ALA A 258 4.62 -9.63 34.83
N ALA A 259 4.09 -8.62 34.13
CA ALA A 259 4.85 -7.77 33.21
C ALA A 259 5.05 -6.36 33.76
N ASN A 260 6.16 -6.15 34.46
CA ASN A 260 6.51 -4.83 35.04
C ASN A 260 6.92 -3.75 34.02
N LYS A 261 7.21 -4.13 32.78
CA LYS A 261 7.56 -3.21 31.69
C LYS A 261 6.39 -2.77 30.83
N ILE A 262 5.20 -3.35 31.02
CA ILE A 262 4.04 -2.98 30.23
C ILE A 262 3.67 -1.51 30.44
N TRP A 263 3.55 -0.76 29.34
CA TRP A 263 3.15 0.65 29.28
C TRP A 263 1.72 0.79 28.80
N THR A 264 1.27 -0.13 27.95
CA THR A 264 -0.07 -0.15 27.37
C THR A 264 -0.69 -1.53 27.52
N LEU A 265 -1.87 -1.60 28.11
CA LEU A 265 -2.70 -2.81 28.21
C LEU A 265 -4.08 -2.49 27.61
N ASP A 266 -4.49 -3.25 26.60
CA ASP A 266 -5.81 -3.13 25.96
C ASP A 266 -6.13 -1.71 25.47
N ASN A 267 -5.13 -1.10 24.83
CA ASN A 267 -5.14 0.30 24.36
C ASN A 267 -5.27 1.35 25.48
N VAL A 268 -5.12 0.94 26.75
CA VAL A 268 -5.07 1.83 27.91
C VAL A 268 -3.64 1.95 28.38
N SER A 269 -3.14 3.17 28.53
CA SER A 269 -1.82 3.39 29.13
C SER A 269 -1.89 3.12 30.64
N VAL A 270 -1.09 2.16 31.11
CA VAL A 270 -1.12 1.65 32.49
C VAL A 270 0.01 2.17 33.35
N LYS A 271 1.10 2.68 32.76
CA LYS A 271 2.07 3.45 33.55
C LYS A 271 1.57 4.88 33.72
N PRO A 272 1.47 5.37 34.97
CA PRO A 272 1.22 6.78 35.20
C PRO A 272 2.34 7.58 34.53
N MET A 273 1.95 8.65 33.85
CA MET A 273 2.81 9.60 33.13
C MET A 273 3.91 10.25 34.02
N ALA A 274 3.96 9.89 35.31
CA ALA A 274 4.98 10.28 36.28
C ALA A 274 6.41 9.85 35.88
N ALA A 275 6.59 8.79 35.08
CA ALA A 275 7.91 8.45 34.52
C ALA A 275 8.44 9.48 33.50
N VAL A 276 7.59 10.42 33.04
CA VAL A 276 7.97 11.56 32.18
C VAL A 276 8.29 12.82 33.01
N LEU A 277 8.01 12.81 34.32
CA LEU A 277 8.18 13.93 35.24
C LEU A 277 9.20 13.60 36.33
N ASP A 278 10.31 12.98 35.97
CA ASP A 278 11.35 12.56 36.92
C ASP A 278 12.36 13.68 37.21
N ASP A 279 11.87 14.82 37.68
CA ASP A 279 12.75 15.80 38.35
C ASP A 279 12.09 16.57 39.52
N HIS A 280 10.77 16.45 39.77
CA HIS A 280 10.09 17.31 40.77
C HIS A 280 9.14 16.63 41.77
N MET A 281 8.95 15.31 41.76
CA MET A 281 7.91 14.69 42.61
C MET A 281 8.47 14.02 43.87
N GLN A 282 8.93 14.82 44.83
CA GLN A 282 9.26 14.36 46.19
C GLN A 282 8.06 14.29 47.16
N HIS A 283 6.83 14.61 46.76
CA HIS A 283 5.71 14.66 47.71
C HIS A 283 4.53 13.84 47.22
N ALA A 284 4.45 12.64 47.80
CA ALA A 284 3.36 11.68 47.65
C ALA A 284 2.10 12.12 48.43
N ASP A 285 1.57 13.30 48.12
CA ASP A 285 0.27 13.72 48.63
C ASP A 285 -0.77 13.78 47.51
N ASN A 286 -1.67 12.80 47.60
CA ASN A 286 -2.94 12.63 46.87
C ASN A 286 -2.84 11.95 45.50
N ILE A 287 -2.78 10.62 45.51
CA ILE A 287 -3.14 9.73 44.39
C ILE A 287 -4.46 10.16 43.73
N ILE A 288 -5.42 10.68 44.51
CA ILE A 288 -6.71 11.20 44.02
C ILE A 288 -6.53 12.45 43.13
N SER A 289 -5.63 13.36 43.52
CA SER A 289 -5.32 14.56 42.74
C SER A 289 -4.58 14.21 41.45
N PHE A 290 -3.66 13.24 41.52
CA PHE A 290 -2.96 12.70 40.37
C PHE A 290 -3.91 11.98 39.41
N GLN A 291 -4.86 11.19 39.93
CA GLN A 291 -5.91 10.54 39.15
C GLN A 291 -6.82 11.57 38.46
N ALA A 292 -7.17 12.67 39.14
CA ALA A 292 -7.97 13.74 38.55
C ALA A 292 -7.23 14.48 37.42
N SER A 293 -5.95 14.82 37.63
CA SER A 293 -5.12 15.44 36.59
C SER A 293 -4.85 14.52 35.40
N ALA A 294 -4.60 13.22 35.66
CA ALA A 294 -4.46 12.23 34.61
C ALA A 294 -5.77 12.09 33.80
N ARG A 295 -6.93 12.01 34.47
CA ARG A 295 -8.25 11.97 33.81
C ARG A 295 -8.47 13.17 32.90
N GLN A 296 -8.20 14.38 33.40
CA GLN A 296 -8.37 15.62 32.63
C GLN A 296 -7.44 15.67 31.40
N MET A 297 -6.20 15.18 31.54
CA MET A 297 -5.27 15.05 30.41
C MET A 297 -5.72 14.00 29.40
N PHE A 298 -6.23 12.85 29.84
CA PHE A 298 -6.78 11.84 28.92
C PHE A 298 -8.02 12.35 28.19
N GLU A 299 -8.93 13.03 28.88
CA GLU A 299 -10.12 13.64 28.27
C GLU A 299 -9.75 14.68 27.21
N SER A 300 -8.74 15.52 27.49
CA SER A 300 -8.26 16.50 26.50
C SER A 300 -7.59 15.85 25.29
N ARG A 301 -6.79 14.78 25.47
CA ARG A 301 -6.20 14.01 24.36
C ARG A 301 -7.26 13.30 23.53
N LEU A 302 -8.25 12.70 24.18
CA LEU A 302 -9.36 12.02 23.51
C LEU A 302 -10.16 13.02 22.67
N ARG A 303 -10.40 14.23 23.20
CA ARG A 303 -11.06 15.31 22.47
C ARG A 303 -10.27 15.72 21.22
N VAL A 304 -8.96 15.96 21.34
CA VAL A 304 -8.11 16.34 20.19
C VAL A 304 -8.03 15.21 19.14
N ALA A 305 -7.94 13.96 19.57
CA ALA A 305 -7.94 12.81 18.66
C ALA A 305 -9.28 12.68 17.92
N LYS A 306 -10.40 12.91 18.62
CA LYS A 306 -11.75 12.93 18.03
C LYS A 306 -11.90 14.06 17.01
N GLU A 307 -11.47 15.28 17.36
CA GLU A 307 -11.49 16.43 16.45
C GLU A 307 -10.65 16.15 15.19
N ARG A 308 -9.45 15.57 15.31
CA ARG A 308 -8.62 15.16 14.16
C ARG A 308 -9.26 14.06 13.31
N MET A 309 -9.92 13.08 13.95
CA MET A 309 -10.61 12.03 13.21
C MET A 309 -11.82 12.59 12.45
N GLU A 310 -12.59 13.49 13.06
CA GLU A 310 -13.68 14.20 12.41
C GLU A 310 -13.17 15.06 11.25
N GLU A 311 -12.04 15.76 11.40
CA GLU A 311 -11.38 16.47 10.31
C GLU A 311 -10.96 15.55 9.16
N ASN A 312 -10.37 14.39 9.46
CA ASN A 312 -9.97 13.40 8.46
C ASN A 312 -11.18 12.80 7.74
N VAL A 313 -12.25 12.47 8.47
CA VAL A 313 -13.51 11.98 7.88
C VAL A 313 -14.13 13.05 6.99
N ASN A 314 -14.17 14.30 7.44
CA ASN A 314 -14.66 15.43 6.66
C ASN A 314 -13.81 15.68 5.41
N PHE A 315 -12.49 15.54 5.50
CA PHE A 315 -11.57 15.63 4.37
C PHE A 315 -11.86 14.53 3.34
N LEU A 316 -11.99 13.28 3.78
CA LEU A 316 -12.30 12.14 2.92
C LEU A 316 -13.68 12.30 2.26
N GLN A 317 -14.69 12.74 3.01
CA GLN A 317 -16.02 13.03 2.45
C GLN A 317 -15.98 14.13 1.38
N ARG A 318 -15.26 15.24 1.61
CA ARG A 318 -15.07 16.28 0.60
C ARG A 318 -14.36 15.76 -0.64
N ARG A 319 -13.37 14.87 -0.46
CA ARG A 319 -12.63 14.26 -1.57
C ARG A 319 -13.51 13.31 -2.39
N ILE A 320 -14.34 12.51 -1.73
CA ILE A 320 -15.32 11.63 -2.40
C ILE A 320 -16.29 12.48 -3.23
N VAL A 321 -16.83 13.57 -2.67
CA VAL A 321 -17.72 14.48 -3.40
C VAL A 321 -17.03 15.14 -4.59
N ALA A 322 -15.76 15.56 -4.43
CA ALA A 322 -14.99 16.12 -5.54
C ALA A 322 -14.78 15.10 -6.67
N ILE A 323 -14.42 13.85 -6.34
CA ILE A 323 -14.27 12.76 -7.31
C ILE A 323 -15.60 12.47 -8.03
N GLN A 324 -16.72 12.47 -7.30
CA GLN A 324 -18.05 12.29 -7.89
C GLN A 324 -18.42 13.45 -8.84
N GLN A 325 -18.05 14.69 -8.51
CA GLN A 325 -18.27 15.85 -9.37
C GLN A 325 -17.40 15.78 -10.63
N GLU A 326 -16.10 15.47 -10.49
CA GLU A 326 -15.17 15.27 -11.61
C GLU A 326 -15.68 14.16 -12.56
N PHE A 327 -16.18 13.06 -12.01
CA PHE A 327 -16.78 11.98 -12.79
C PHE A 327 -18.05 12.43 -13.52
N SER A 328 -18.94 13.19 -12.87
CA SER A 328 -20.15 13.72 -13.50
C SER A 328 -19.84 14.74 -14.61
N GLU A 329 -18.83 15.58 -14.43
CA GLU A 329 -18.36 16.50 -15.47
C GLU A 329 -17.77 15.75 -16.67
N PHE A 330 -16.99 14.69 -16.41
CA PHE A 330 -16.47 13.80 -17.44
C PHE A 330 -17.60 13.12 -18.24
N GLU A 331 -18.62 12.57 -17.56
CA GLU A 331 -19.80 11.97 -18.23
C GLU A 331 -20.53 12.98 -19.12
N LYS A 332 -20.80 14.19 -18.63
CA LYS A 332 -21.47 15.24 -19.41
C LYS A 332 -20.67 15.63 -20.64
N LYS A 333 -19.34 15.74 -20.50
CA LYS A 333 -18.47 16.07 -21.63
C LYS A 333 -18.47 14.95 -22.67
N ASN A 334 -18.33 13.70 -22.25
CA ASN A 334 -18.41 12.55 -23.15
C ASN A 334 -19.76 12.46 -23.87
N GLN A 335 -20.86 12.74 -23.16
CA GLN A 335 -22.18 12.75 -23.76
C GLN A 335 -22.34 13.88 -24.79
N ALA A 336 -21.84 15.08 -24.49
CA ALA A 336 -21.84 16.20 -25.42
C ALA A 336 -20.99 15.93 -26.67
N ASP A 337 -19.82 15.32 -26.50
CA ASP A 337 -18.92 14.93 -27.59
C ASP A 337 -19.55 13.83 -28.46
N MET A 338 -20.22 12.85 -27.85
CA MET A 338 -21.01 11.82 -28.55
C MET A 338 -22.15 12.44 -29.36
N GLU A 339 -22.94 13.34 -28.77
CA GLU A 339 -24.02 14.03 -29.48
C GLU A 339 -23.50 14.93 -30.61
N ALA A 340 -22.36 15.58 -30.42
CA ALA A 340 -21.70 16.36 -31.47
C ALA A 340 -21.27 15.46 -32.64
N CYS A 341 -20.70 14.28 -32.36
CA CYS A 341 -20.37 13.28 -33.37
C CYS A 341 -21.61 12.79 -34.12
N LEU A 342 -22.69 12.48 -33.41
CA LEU A 342 -23.96 12.06 -34.01
C LEU A 342 -24.58 13.16 -34.87
N ARG A 343 -24.55 14.43 -34.43
CA ARG A 343 -24.98 15.58 -35.22
C ARG A 343 -24.14 15.75 -36.48
N TYR A 344 -22.82 15.65 -36.36
CA TYR A 344 -21.90 15.73 -37.50
C TYR A 344 -22.18 14.63 -38.54
N LEU A 345 -22.38 13.40 -38.10
CA LEU A 345 -22.75 12.27 -38.95
C LEU A 345 -24.13 12.43 -39.58
N ALA A 346 -25.09 13.03 -38.87
CA ALA A 346 -26.43 13.28 -39.40
C ALA A 346 -26.47 14.43 -40.42
N THR A 347 -25.57 15.41 -40.33
CA THR A 347 -25.49 16.53 -41.29
C THR A 347 -24.80 16.18 -42.60
N ARG A 348 -24.10 15.03 -42.69
CA ARG A 348 -23.53 14.52 -43.93
C ARG A 348 -24.42 13.42 -44.49
N GLY A 349 -24.96 13.63 -45.69
CA GLY A 349 -25.58 12.55 -46.46
C GLY A 349 -24.57 11.43 -46.73
N MET A 350 -25.05 10.18 -46.80
CA MET A 350 -24.20 8.98 -46.96
C MET A 350 -23.21 9.02 -48.14
N ASP A 351 -23.40 9.91 -49.10
CA ASP A 351 -22.57 10.00 -50.31
C ASP A 351 -21.23 10.74 -50.12
N GLU A 352 -21.09 11.65 -49.14
CA GLU A 352 -19.84 12.43 -48.91
C GLU A 352 -18.81 11.71 -48.03
N LEU A 353 -19.19 10.65 -47.31
CA LEU A 353 -18.29 9.88 -46.44
C LEU A 353 -17.26 9.05 -47.23
N SER A 354 -17.40 8.94 -48.56
CA SER A 354 -16.47 8.25 -49.46
C SER A 354 -15.21 9.08 -49.81
N ILE A 355 -15.22 10.40 -49.58
CA ILE A 355 -14.18 11.32 -50.07
C ILE A 355 -13.08 11.60 -49.04
N ILE A 356 -13.34 11.40 -47.74
CA ILE A 356 -12.44 11.79 -46.64
C ILE A 356 -11.20 10.88 -46.53
N GLY A 357 -11.15 9.76 -47.27
CA GLY A 357 -10.00 8.86 -47.31
C GLY A 357 -8.79 9.35 -48.11
N ARG A 358 -8.80 10.56 -48.68
CA ARG A 358 -7.75 11.05 -49.60
C ARG A 358 -7.35 12.52 -49.39
N GLU A 359 -6.96 12.93 -48.19
CA GLU A 359 -6.13 14.14 -48.04
C GLU A 359 -4.91 13.88 -47.14
N PRO A 360 -3.68 14.25 -47.57
CA PRO A 360 -2.49 14.08 -46.74
C PRO A 360 -2.40 15.16 -45.66
N ILE A 361 -2.02 14.73 -44.46
CA ILE A 361 -1.79 15.54 -43.28
C ILE A 361 -0.58 16.46 -43.52
N GLY A 362 -0.78 17.78 -43.53
CA GLY A 362 0.33 18.73 -43.53
C GLY A 362 -0.03 20.19 -43.76
N ALA A 363 -0.40 20.92 -42.69
CA ALA A 363 -0.18 22.37 -42.59
C ALA A 363 -0.44 22.87 -41.16
N SER A 364 0.62 23.29 -40.45
CA SER A 364 0.50 24.11 -39.23
C SER A 364 0.17 25.57 -39.61
N PRO A 365 -0.80 26.26 -38.98
CA PRO A 365 -0.96 27.70 -39.15
C PRO A 365 -0.08 28.52 -38.21
N ARG A 366 0.36 29.66 -38.76
CA ARG A 366 1.39 30.59 -38.32
C ARG A 366 0.96 31.49 -37.14
N GLN A 367 1.98 32.00 -36.45
CA GLN A 367 1.92 33.05 -35.42
C GLN A 367 1.25 34.34 -35.93
N GLY A 368 0.35 34.91 -35.12
CA GLY A 368 -0.21 36.26 -35.28
C GLY A 368 -0.67 36.81 -33.92
N ASP A 369 -0.17 37.99 -33.57
CA ASP A 369 -0.24 38.71 -32.29
C ASP A 369 -1.63 38.87 -31.66
N TYR A 370 -1.74 38.54 -30.37
CA TYR A 370 -2.57 39.27 -29.40
C TYR A 370 -1.92 39.22 -28.00
N ARG A 371 -1.31 40.33 -27.59
CA ARG A 371 -0.86 40.56 -26.21
C ARG A 371 -2.07 40.82 -25.30
N SER A 372 -2.31 39.96 -24.31
CA SER A 372 -2.71 40.38 -22.96
C SER A 372 -2.38 39.29 -21.92
N ARG A 373 -1.73 39.69 -20.83
CA ARG A 373 -1.26 38.83 -19.75
C ARG A 373 -2.41 38.37 -18.86
N ARG A 374 -2.73 37.07 -18.87
CA ARG A 374 -3.16 36.28 -17.69
C ARG A 374 -2.59 34.87 -17.84
N ARG A 375 -1.95 34.36 -16.78
CA ARG A 375 -1.35 33.01 -16.72
C ARG A 375 -2.44 31.97 -17.01
N LYS A 376 -2.38 31.31 -18.17
CA LYS A 376 -3.17 30.11 -18.47
C LYS A 376 -2.50 28.91 -17.78
N PRO A 377 -3.26 28.02 -17.12
CA PRO A 377 -2.79 26.68 -16.81
C PRO A 377 -2.38 25.99 -18.12
N LYS A 378 -1.20 25.37 -18.16
CA LYS A 378 -0.89 24.42 -19.24
C LYS A 378 -1.80 23.21 -19.04
N PHE A 379 -2.90 23.18 -19.77
CA PHE A 379 -3.73 21.98 -19.90
C PHE A 379 -2.99 20.98 -20.79
N ASP A 380 -2.86 19.74 -20.31
CA ASP A 380 -2.45 18.61 -21.13
C ASP A 380 -3.64 18.22 -22.04
N TYR A 381 -3.44 18.27 -23.35
CA TYR A 381 -4.46 18.02 -24.37
C TYR A 381 -4.48 16.55 -24.84
N SER A 382 -3.97 15.62 -24.03
CA SER A 382 -3.82 14.20 -24.35
C SER A 382 -5.13 13.49 -24.71
N GLY A 383 -6.27 13.89 -24.12
CA GLY A 383 -7.59 13.32 -24.42
C GLY A 383 -8.18 13.63 -25.80
N ILE A 384 -7.59 14.55 -26.58
CA ILE A 384 -8.04 14.82 -27.97
C ILE A 384 -7.51 13.74 -28.94
N LYS A 385 -6.45 13.00 -28.59
CA LYS A 385 -5.91 11.94 -29.45
C LYS A 385 -6.70 10.63 -29.36
N GLU A 386 -7.29 10.33 -28.21
CA GLU A 386 -8.02 9.07 -27.96
C GLU A 386 -9.41 9.07 -28.62
N THR A 387 -10.12 10.20 -28.61
CA THR A 387 -11.38 10.35 -29.36
C THR A 387 -11.18 10.18 -30.87
N ASP A 388 -10.04 10.66 -31.38
CA ASP A 388 -9.64 10.54 -32.78
C ASP A 388 -9.24 9.10 -33.17
N GLU A 389 -8.82 8.28 -32.20
CA GLU A 389 -8.49 6.86 -32.39
C GLU A 389 -9.73 5.95 -32.30
N VAL A 390 -10.66 6.27 -31.39
CA VAL A 390 -11.96 5.60 -31.29
C VAL A 390 -12.77 5.82 -32.58
N LEU A 391 -12.82 7.06 -33.10
CA LEU A 391 -13.49 7.36 -34.37
C LEU A 391 -12.84 6.62 -35.56
N ARG A 392 -11.50 6.47 -35.56
CA ARG A 392 -10.78 5.68 -36.57
C ARG A 392 -11.12 4.19 -36.52
N ASN A 393 -11.28 3.62 -35.33
CA ASN A 393 -11.59 2.20 -35.16
C ASN A 393 -13.04 1.89 -35.53
N VAL A 394 -13.98 2.77 -35.18
CA VAL A 394 -15.39 2.68 -35.61
C VAL A 394 -15.49 2.79 -37.13
N PHE A 395 -14.73 3.70 -37.76
CA PHE A 395 -14.69 3.83 -39.21
C PHE A 395 -14.13 2.59 -39.92
N LYS A 396 -13.04 2.01 -39.42
CA LYS A 396 -12.46 0.76 -39.95
C LYS A 396 -13.46 -0.40 -39.91
N GLU A 397 -14.24 -0.52 -38.84
CA GLU A 397 -15.19 -1.64 -38.70
C GLU A 397 -16.43 -1.45 -39.60
N LEU A 398 -16.90 -0.21 -39.79
CA LEU A 398 -17.98 0.11 -40.74
C LEU A 398 -17.56 -0.16 -42.19
N VAL A 399 -16.30 0.10 -42.56
CA VAL A 399 -15.76 -0.23 -43.89
C VAL A 399 -15.61 -1.74 -44.06
N ARG A 400 -15.20 -2.47 -43.02
CA ARG A 400 -15.05 -3.94 -43.04
C ARG A 400 -16.39 -4.65 -43.22
N GLN A 401 -17.46 -4.15 -42.60
CA GLN A 401 -18.81 -4.69 -42.76
C GLN A 401 -19.40 -4.43 -44.15
N LYS A 402 -19.06 -3.30 -44.80
CA LYS A 402 -19.46 -3.05 -46.19
C LYS A 402 -18.74 -3.94 -47.21
N GLY A 403 -17.47 -4.30 -46.95
CA GLY A 403 -16.71 -5.21 -47.82
C GLY A 403 -17.24 -6.65 -47.84
N GLN A 404 -17.83 -7.12 -46.72
CA GLN A 404 -18.41 -8.47 -46.63
C GLN A 404 -19.84 -8.57 -47.20
N GLN A 405 -20.45 -7.46 -47.63
CA GLN A 405 -21.76 -7.44 -48.31
C GLN A 405 -21.65 -7.24 -49.83
N MET A 406 -20.44 -7.13 -50.39
CA MET A 406 -20.20 -6.95 -51.84
C MET A 406 -19.19 -7.97 -52.41
N ASP A 407 -19.23 -9.21 -51.96
CA ASP A 407 -18.71 -10.39 -52.68
C ASP A 407 -19.76 -11.51 -52.69
#